data_AF-A0A849PMU4-F1
#
_entry.id   AF-A0A849PMU4-F1
#
_cell.length_a   1.000
_cell.length_b   1.000
_cell.length_c   1.000
_cell.angle_alpha   90.00
_cell.angle_beta   90.00
_cell.angle_gamma   90.00
#
_symmetry.space_group_name_H-M   'P 1'
#
loop_
_entity.id
_entity.type
_entity.pdbx_description
1 polymer ?
#
loop_
_entity_poly.entity_id
_entity_poly.type
_entity_poly.pdbx_seq_one_letter_code
_entity_poly.pdbx_strand_id
1 'polypeptide(L)'
;MAKKSFVGEIIRGIIKDNPVFVLVLGLCPVLAVSTSFANALGMAMAFTFVLLGSNIFVSLLRKQIPAGVRIPIFILIICTFVTMIDMILEAFLPPMYEALGIFVPLIVVNCIVIGRAEAFANRNPVLPSIADGIGISIGFAAALILLGSI
;
A
#
# COMPACT_ATOMS: atom_id res chain seq x y z
N MET A 1 -6.39 -24.57 8.66
CA MET A 1 -5.64 -23.74 9.62
C MET A 1 -4.15 -24.08 9.45
N ALA A 2 -3.49 -23.47 8.46
CA ALA A 2 -2.11 -23.84 8.11
C ALA A 2 -1.13 -22.85 8.77
N LYS A 3 -0.14 -23.40 9.47
CA LYS A 3 0.99 -22.71 10.11
C LYS A 3 1.82 -21.96 9.06
N LYS A 4 1.36 -20.78 8.64
CA LYS A 4 2.09 -19.89 7.71
C LYS A 4 3.16 -19.15 8.51
N SER A 5 4.42 -19.48 8.23
CA SER A 5 5.58 -18.85 8.85
C SER A 5 5.67 -17.38 8.44
N PHE A 6 5.73 -16.49 9.43
CA PHE A 6 5.86 -15.03 9.30
C PHE A 6 7.00 -14.65 8.33
N VAL A 7 8.12 -15.38 8.39
CA VAL A 7 9.30 -15.17 7.55
C VAL A 7 9.07 -15.65 6.11
N GLY A 8 8.25 -16.68 5.91
CA GLY A 8 7.95 -17.23 4.58
C GLY A 8 7.03 -16.33 3.74
N GLU A 9 6.14 -15.55 4.37
CA GLU A 9 5.29 -14.57 3.67
C GLU A 9 6.07 -13.30 3.28
N ILE A 10 6.99 -12.84 4.13
CA ILE A 10 7.88 -11.71 3.83
C ILE A 10 8.77 -12.03 2.63
N ILE A 11 9.39 -13.21 2.61
CA ILE A 11 10.25 -13.63 1.49
C ILE A 11 9.44 -13.85 0.20
N ARG A 12 8.16 -14.25 0.31
CA ARG A 12 7.27 -14.40 -0.85
C ARG A 12 6.90 -13.07 -1.48
N GLY A 13 6.56 -12.07 -0.67
CA GLY A 13 6.24 -10.71 -1.12
C GLY A 13 7.43 -10.02 -1.80
N ILE A 14 8.65 -10.31 -1.35
CA ILE A 14 9.89 -9.74 -1.92
C ILE A 14 10.32 -10.45 -3.22
N ILE A 15 10.20 -11.79 -3.31
CA ILE A 15 10.84 -12.57 -4.41
C ILE A 15 9.85 -13.22 -5.39
N LYS A 16 8.65 -13.64 -4.96
CA LYS A 16 7.72 -14.42 -5.82
C LYS A 16 6.49 -13.64 -6.29
N ASP A 17 6.01 -12.69 -5.48
CA ASP A 17 4.84 -11.85 -5.77
C ASP A 17 5.23 -10.36 -5.83
N ASN A 18 6.33 -10.04 -6.51
CA ASN A 18 6.76 -8.65 -6.60
C ASN A 18 5.67 -7.82 -7.33
N PRO A 19 5.03 -6.85 -6.66
CA PRO A 19 3.80 -6.23 -7.15
C PRO A 19 3.99 -5.49 -8.48
N VAL A 20 5.19 -4.95 -8.72
CA VAL A 20 5.51 -4.13 -9.90
C VAL A 20 6.03 -4.99 -11.06
N PHE A 21 7.04 -5.85 -10.82
CA PHE A 21 7.69 -6.60 -11.90
C PHE A 21 6.98 -7.91 -12.28
N VAL A 22 6.18 -8.52 -11.39
CA VAL A 22 5.50 -9.80 -11.65
C VAL A 22 4.00 -9.62 -11.80
N LEU A 23 3.36 -8.83 -10.92
CA LEU A 23 1.91 -8.62 -10.98
C LEU A 23 1.49 -7.46 -11.89
N VAL A 24 2.40 -6.56 -12.27
CA VAL A 24 2.11 -5.37 -13.11
C VAL A 24 0.98 -4.51 -12.50
N LEU A 25 0.96 -4.40 -11.17
CA LEU A 25 -0.02 -3.60 -10.42
C LEU A 25 0.65 -2.36 -9.82
N GLY A 26 -0.12 -1.28 -9.68
CA GLY A 26 0.36 -0.05 -9.05
C GLY A 26 1.30 0.80 -9.91
N LEU A 27 1.19 0.71 -11.24
CA LEU A 27 1.99 1.51 -12.18
C LEU A 27 1.65 3.02 -12.17
N CYS A 28 0.43 3.39 -11.79
CA CYS A 28 -0.02 4.78 -11.79
C CYS A 28 0.88 5.72 -10.95
N PRO A 29 1.20 5.41 -9.68
CA PRO A 29 2.15 6.22 -8.93
C PRO A 29 3.58 6.05 -9.43
N VAL A 30 3.96 4.87 -9.95
CA VAL A 30 5.32 4.62 -10.48
C VAL A 30 5.65 5.63 -11.57
N LEU A 31 4.78 5.77 -12.57
CA LEU A 31 4.97 6.72 -13.67
C LEU A 31 4.99 8.18 -13.21
N ALA A 32 4.33 8.51 -12.09
CA ALA A 32 4.25 9.87 -11.59
C ALA A 32 5.53 10.31 -10.85
N VAL A 33 6.19 9.40 -10.10
CA VAL A 33 7.34 9.74 -9.26
C VAL A 33 8.70 9.32 -9.82
N SER A 34 8.76 8.78 -11.05
CA SER A 34 10.02 8.41 -11.72
C SER A 34 11.00 9.57 -11.95
N THR A 35 10.57 10.83 -11.77
CA THR A 35 11.40 12.01 -12.07
C THR A 35 12.37 12.40 -10.96
N SER A 36 12.16 11.90 -9.73
CA SER A 36 13.01 12.25 -8.60
C SER A 36 13.00 11.17 -7.53
N PHE A 37 14.20 10.78 -7.10
CA PHE A 37 14.41 9.85 -6.00
C PHE A 37 13.73 10.30 -4.70
N ALA A 38 13.76 11.60 -4.39
CA ALA A 38 13.13 12.13 -3.18
C ALA A 38 11.61 11.89 -3.19
N ASN A 39 10.95 12.15 -4.34
CA ASN A 39 9.52 11.92 -4.52
C ASN A 39 9.16 10.43 -4.47
N ALA A 40 9.99 9.59 -5.10
CA ALA A 40 9.82 8.14 -5.05
C ALA A 40 9.88 7.59 -3.62
N LEU A 41 10.84 8.07 -2.81
CA LEU A 41 10.99 7.66 -1.42
C LEU A 41 9.81 8.13 -0.56
N GLY A 42 9.39 9.40 -0.69
CA GLY A 42 8.24 9.95 0.03
C GLY A 42 6.95 9.19 -0.27
N MET A 43 6.69 8.91 -1.56
CA MET A 43 5.52 8.16 -1.99
C MET A 43 5.55 6.71 -1.50
N ALA A 44 6.72 6.05 -1.53
CA ALA A 44 6.88 4.70 -1.02
C ALA A 44 6.63 4.60 0.50
N MET A 45 7.13 5.56 1.28
CA MET A 45 6.88 5.61 2.73
C MET A 45 5.40 5.84 3.04
N ALA A 46 4.78 6.81 2.37
CA ALA A 46 3.35 7.09 2.52
C ALA A 46 2.49 5.87 2.18
N PHE A 47 2.78 5.23 1.05
CA PHE A 47 2.10 4.01 0.60
C PHE A 47 2.25 2.87 1.62
N THR A 48 3.44 2.68 2.18
CA THR A 48 3.71 1.64 3.18
C THR A 48 2.83 1.82 4.42
N PHE A 49 2.73 3.05 4.93
CA PHE A 49 1.89 3.37 6.07
C PHE A 49 0.41 3.10 5.79
N VAL A 50 -0.11 3.55 4.65
CA VAL A 50 -1.52 3.34 4.24
C VAL A 50 -1.81 1.86 4.04
N LEU A 51 -0.94 1.11 3.37
CA LEU A 51 -1.14 -0.31 3.10
C LEU A 51 -1.15 -1.15 4.38
N LEU A 52 -0.24 -0.85 5.32
CA LEU A 52 -0.21 -1.53 6.61
C LEU A 52 -1.43 -1.20 7.46
N GLY A 53 -1.75 0.08 7.62
CA GLY A 53 -2.90 0.55 8.40
C GLY A 53 -4.22 -0.02 7.87
N SER A 54 -4.43 0.06 6.57
CA SER A 54 -5.64 -0.45 5.92
C SER A 54 -5.76 -1.97 6.03
N ASN A 55 -4.68 -2.74 5.81
CA ASN A 55 -4.74 -4.20 5.94
C ASN A 55 -5.05 -4.67 7.37
N ILE A 56 -4.51 -3.98 8.39
CA ILE A 56 -4.82 -4.27 9.80
C ILE A 56 -6.30 -4.03 10.08
N PHE A 57 -6.82 -2.86 9.69
CA PHE A 57 -8.22 -2.50 9.93
C PHE A 57 -9.20 -3.39 9.15
N VAL A 58 -8.91 -3.68 7.89
CA VAL A 58 -9.74 -4.57 7.07
C VAL A 58 -9.77 -5.98 7.66
N SER A 59 -8.63 -6.52 8.11
CA SER A 59 -8.58 -7.84 8.75
C SER A 59 -9.36 -7.90 10.07
N LEU A 60 -9.39 -6.80 10.83
CA LEU A 60 -10.18 -6.69 12.06
C LEU A 60 -11.69 -6.65 11.77
N LEU A 61 -12.09 -5.86 10.78
CA LEU A 61 -13.49 -5.61 10.44
C LEU A 61 -14.11 -6.67 9.51
N ARG A 62 -13.32 -7.60 8.97
CA ARG A 62 -13.75 -8.62 7.99
C ARG A 62 -15.02 -9.40 8.34
N LYS A 63 -15.31 -9.60 9.64
CA LYS A 63 -16.50 -10.34 10.10
C LYS A 63 -17.80 -9.52 10.02
N GLN A 64 -17.69 -8.21 9.99
CA GLN A 64 -18.82 -7.26 10.04
C GLN A 64 -19.18 -6.72 8.64
N ILE A 65 -18.38 -7.01 7.62
CA ILE A 65 -18.52 -6.43 6.28
C ILE A 65 -19.46 -7.31 5.42
N PRO A 66 -20.61 -6.78 4.95
CA PRO A 66 -21.51 -7.50 4.04
C PRO A 66 -20.87 -7.66 2.65
N ALA A 67 -21.08 -8.81 2.01
CA ALA A 67 -20.45 -9.12 0.72
C ALA A 67 -20.80 -8.14 -0.42
N GLY A 68 -22.00 -7.57 -0.40
CA GLY A 68 -22.48 -6.65 -1.45
C GLY A 68 -21.82 -5.26 -1.46
N VAL A 69 -21.21 -4.83 -0.35
CA VAL A 69 -20.65 -3.47 -0.20
C VAL A 69 -19.18 -3.46 0.24
N ARG A 70 -18.47 -4.57 0.02
CA ARG A 70 -17.09 -4.74 0.50
C ARG A 70 -16.09 -3.74 -0.08
N ILE A 71 -16.13 -3.51 -1.40
CA ILE A 71 -15.16 -2.66 -2.10
C ILE A 71 -15.32 -1.19 -1.65
N PRO A 72 -16.53 -0.60 -1.60
CA PRO A 72 -16.72 0.74 -1.04
C PRO A 72 -16.21 0.90 0.39
N ILE A 73 -16.45 -0.10 1.26
CA ILE A 73 -15.97 -0.05 2.65
C ILE A 73 -14.44 -0.06 2.72
N PHE A 74 -13.77 -0.88 1.90
CA PHE A 74 -12.30 -0.89 1.85
C PHE A 74 -11.74 0.45 1.37
N ILE A 75 -12.34 1.04 0.33
CA ILE A 75 -11.93 2.36 -0.17
C ILE A 75 -12.12 3.42 0.92
N LEU A 76 -13.23 3.40 1.67
CA LEU A 76 -13.45 4.34 2.78
C LEU A 76 -12.37 4.22 3.87
N ILE A 77 -11.99 2.99 4.24
CA ILE A 77 -10.90 2.76 5.21
C ILE A 77 -9.58 3.31 4.65
N ILE A 78 -9.28 3.06 3.37
CA ILE A 78 -8.05 3.56 2.75
C ILE A 78 -8.06 5.11 2.69
N CYS A 79 -9.19 5.72 2.33
CA CYS A 79 -9.34 7.17 2.28
C CYS A 79 -8.99 7.83 3.62
N THR A 80 -9.46 7.29 4.75
CA THR A 80 -9.16 7.91 6.04
C THR A 80 -7.65 7.91 6.34
N PHE A 81 -6.94 6.83 6.00
CA PHE A 81 -5.48 6.78 6.14
C PHE A 81 -4.76 7.73 5.18
N VAL A 82 -5.24 7.83 3.94
CA VAL A 82 -4.65 8.74 2.96
C VAL A 82 -4.87 10.21 3.36
N THR A 83 -6.05 10.58 3.84
CA THR A 83 -6.33 11.93 4.34
C THR A 83 -5.46 12.29 5.55
N MET A 84 -5.18 11.33 6.44
CA MET A 84 -4.23 11.55 7.54
C MET A 84 -2.83 11.87 7.01
N ILE A 85 -2.37 11.17 5.97
CA ILE A 85 -1.06 11.47 5.35
C ILE A 85 -1.05 12.83 4.66
N ASP A 86 -2.14 13.19 3.97
CA ASP A 86 -2.26 14.46 3.26
C ASP A 86 -2.01 15.65 4.20
N MET A 87 -2.69 15.63 5.36
CA MET A 87 -2.50 16.63 6.41
C MET A 87 -1.09 16.64 7.01
N ILE A 88 -0.45 15.47 7.14
CA ILE A 88 0.93 15.36 7.67
C ILE A 88 1.94 15.93 6.66
N LEU A 89 1.77 15.65 5.37
CA LEU A 89 2.62 16.18 4.30
C LEU A 89 2.55 17.71 4.24
N GLU A 90 1.34 18.27 4.28
CA GLU A 90 1.14 19.72 4.26
C GLU A 90 1.78 20.41 5.49
N ALA A 91 1.72 19.78 6.67
CA ALA A 91 2.25 20.35 7.90
C ALA A 91 3.78 20.23 8.05
N PHE A 92 4.38 19.12 7.63
CA PHE A 92 5.79 18.82 7.94
C PHE A 92 6.74 18.87 6.72
N LEU A 93 6.24 18.67 5.49
CA LEU A 93 7.08 18.62 4.28
C LEU A 93 6.48 19.44 3.12
N PRO A 94 6.40 20.78 3.23
CA PRO A 94 5.92 21.65 2.16
C PRO A 94 6.58 21.45 0.79
N PRO A 95 7.92 21.25 0.65
CA PRO A 95 8.52 21.02 -0.67
C PRO A 95 8.13 19.69 -1.30
N MET A 96 7.77 18.68 -0.49
CA MET A 96 7.25 17.41 -1.01
C MET A 96 5.76 17.49 -1.32
N TYR A 97 5.01 18.30 -0.57
CA TYR A 97 3.58 18.49 -0.78
C TYR A 97 3.27 19.20 -2.11
N GLU A 98 4.06 20.19 -2.53
CA GLU A 98 3.87 20.83 -3.85
C GLU A 98 3.99 19.85 -5.02
N ALA A 99 4.89 18.87 -4.91
CA ALA A 99 5.08 17.85 -5.95
C ALA A 99 4.12 16.66 -5.81
N LEU A 100 3.84 16.22 -4.57
CA LEU A 100 3.16 14.95 -4.29
C LEU A 100 1.68 15.12 -3.93
N GLY A 101 1.22 16.30 -3.51
CA GLY A 101 -0.14 16.55 -3.04
C GLY A 101 -1.22 16.16 -4.05
N ILE A 102 -0.99 16.45 -5.33
CA ILE A 102 -1.90 16.05 -6.43
C ILE A 102 -1.93 14.53 -6.62
N PHE A 103 -0.86 13.83 -6.23
CA PHE A 103 -0.72 12.38 -6.36
C PHE A 103 -1.11 11.60 -5.09
N VAL A 104 -1.37 12.26 -3.96
CA VAL A 104 -1.86 11.60 -2.73
C VAL A 104 -3.16 10.81 -2.98
N PRO A 105 -4.16 11.32 -3.72
CA PRO A 105 -5.35 10.55 -4.09
C PRO A 105 -5.07 9.29 -4.93
N LEU A 106 -3.95 9.22 -5.67
CA LEU A 106 -3.58 8.01 -6.42
C LEU A 106 -3.24 6.84 -5.49
N ILE A 107 -2.95 7.09 -4.21
CA ILE A 107 -2.77 6.02 -3.21
C ILE A 107 -4.11 5.31 -2.95
N VAL A 108 -5.22 6.04 -2.92
CA VAL A 108 -6.56 5.48 -2.66
C VAL A 108 -6.96 4.49 -3.74
N VAL A 109 -6.77 4.88 -5.00
CA VAL A 109 -7.14 4.07 -6.18
C VAL A 109 -6.02 3.12 -6.60
N ASN A 110 -4.99 2.95 -5.77
CA ASN A 110 -3.89 2.08 -6.10
C ASN A 110 -4.34 0.60 -6.11
N CYS A 111 -4.15 -0.06 -7.24
CA CYS A 111 -4.57 -1.45 -7.44
C CYS A 111 -3.90 -2.44 -6.48
N ILE A 112 -2.70 -2.13 -5.96
CA ILE A 112 -2.03 -2.96 -4.96
C ILE A 112 -2.80 -2.88 -3.63
N VAL A 113 -3.16 -1.67 -3.17
CA VAL A 113 -3.84 -1.50 -1.87
C VAL A 113 -5.21 -2.19 -1.87
N ILE A 114 -6.01 -1.94 -2.90
CA ILE A 114 -7.34 -2.55 -3.03
C ILE A 114 -7.21 -4.07 -3.21
N GLY A 115 -6.31 -4.52 -4.09
CA GLY A 115 -6.11 -5.94 -4.39
C GLY A 115 -5.67 -6.75 -3.18
N ARG A 116 -4.75 -6.21 -2.35
CA ARG A 116 -4.32 -6.89 -1.11
C ARG A 116 -5.39 -6.85 -0.03
N ALA A 117 -6.13 -5.75 0.11
CA ALA A 117 -7.23 -5.66 1.05
C ALA A 117 -8.31 -6.72 0.78
N GLU A 118 -8.67 -6.90 -0.50
CA GLU A 118 -9.71 -7.85 -0.91
C GLU A 118 -9.23 -9.31 -0.90
N ALA A 119 -8.07 -9.60 -1.52
CA ALA A 119 -7.60 -10.97 -1.71
C ALA A 119 -6.96 -11.56 -0.45
N PHE A 120 -6.32 -10.73 0.38
CA PHE A 120 -5.53 -11.20 1.52
C PHE A 120 -6.10 -10.77 2.87
N ALA A 121 -6.31 -9.47 3.12
CA ALA A 121 -6.73 -8.98 4.43
C ALA A 121 -8.14 -9.44 4.83
N ASN A 122 -9.08 -9.53 3.87
CA ASN A 122 -10.43 -10.02 4.14
C ASN A 122 -10.48 -11.52 4.53
N ARG A 123 -9.48 -12.32 4.11
CA ARG A 123 -9.47 -13.78 4.31
C ARG A 123 -8.56 -14.25 5.44
N ASN A 124 -7.58 -13.44 5.85
CA ASN A 124 -6.57 -13.80 6.84
C ASN A 124 -6.71 -12.98 8.14
N PRO A 125 -6.22 -13.49 9.29
CA PRO A 125 -6.16 -12.74 10.54
C PRO A 125 -5.07 -11.64 10.50
N VAL A 126 -5.06 -10.77 11.52
CA VAL A 126 -4.25 -9.54 11.52
C VAL A 126 -2.74 -9.78 11.39
N LEU A 127 -2.19 -10.77 12.11
CA LEU A 127 -0.74 -11.08 12.08
C LEU A 127 -0.20 -11.37 10.66
N PRO A 128 -0.76 -12.32 9.89
CA PRO A 128 -0.29 -12.55 8.53
C PRO A 128 -0.59 -11.38 7.59
N SER A 129 -1.68 -10.63 7.81
CA SER A 129 -1.98 -9.41 7.03
C SER A 129 -0.92 -8.32 7.19
N ILE A 130 -0.32 -8.20 8.38
CA ILE A 130 0.81 -7.30 8.61
C ILE A 130 2.04 -7.80 7.84
N ALA A 131 2.37 -9.09 7.95
CA ALA A 131 3.52 -9.65 7.24
C ALA A 131 3.42 -9.47 5.72
N ASP A 132 2.22 -9.62 5.17
CA ASP A 132 1.93 -9.37 3.76
C ASP A 132 2.08 -7.89 3.38
N GLY A 133 1.51 -6.99 4.18
CA GLY A 133 1.64 -5.54 3.97
C GLY A 133 3.11 -5.09 3.97
N ILE A 134 3.93 -5.63 4.87
CA ILE A 134 5.38 -5.32 4.92
C ILE A 134 6.09 -5.88 3.67
N GLY A 135 5.84 -7.14 3.30
CA GLY A 135 6.50 -7.75 2.15
C GLY A 135 6.20 -7.03 0.83
N ILE A 136 4.93 -6.70 0.59
CA ILE A 136 4.47 -6.02 -0.63
C ILE A 136 4.94 -4.57 -0.68
N SER A 137 4.89 -3.86 0.44
CA SER A 137 5.33 -2.45 0.50
C SER A 137 6.84 -2.31 0.31
N ILE A 138 7.65 -3.21 0.85
CA ILE A 138 9.10 -3.23 0.61
C ILE A 138 9.40 -3.48 -0.88
N GLY A 139 8.70 -4.42 -1.53
CA GLY A 139 8.87 -4.66 -2.97
C GLY A 139 8.48 -3.45 -3.82
N PHE A 140 7.39 -2.79 -3.47
CA PHE A 140 6.96 -1.55 -4.13
C PHE A 140 7.95 -0.40 -3.90
N ALA A 141 8.44 -0.23 -2.66
CA ALA A 141 9.43 0.78 -2.31
C ALA A 141 10.75 0.58 -3.08
N ALA A 142 11.25 -0.66 -3.14
CA ALA A 142 12.45 -1.00 -3.90
C ALA A 142 12.29 -0.70 -5.39
N ALA A 143 11.14 -1.01 -5.98
CA ALA A 143 10.86 -0.72 -7.39
C ALA A 143 10.81 0.78 -7.67
N LEU A 144 10.15 1.56 -6.81
CA LEU A 144 10.09 3.03 -6.94
C LEU A 144 11.46 3.69 -6.79
N ILE A 145 12.23 3.27 -5.78
CA ILE A 145 13.59 3.77 -5.55
C ILE A 145 14.48 3.48 -6.75
N LEU A 146 14.42 2.28 -7.31
CA LEU A 146 15.23 1.89 -8.45
C LEU A 146 14.86 2.71 -9.70
N LEU A 147 13.57 2.88 -9.97
CA LEU A 147 13.09 3.67 -11.12
C LEU A 147 13.30 5.17 -10.95
N GLY A 148 13.14 5.73 -9.76
CA GLY A 148 13.39 7.15 -9.48
C GLY A 148 14.87 7.51 -9.34
N SER A 149 15.77 6.52 -9.35
CA SER A 149 17.23 6.74 -9.36
C SER A 149 17.83 6.84 -10.77
N ILE A 150 17.04 6.51 -11.81
CA ILE A 150 17.43 6.51 -13.23
C ILE A 150 16.82 7.74 -13.90
#